data_AF-A0A3B0AR57-F1
#
_entry.id   AF-A0A3B0AR57-F1
#
_cell.length_a   1.000
_cell.length_b   1.000
_cell.length_c   1.000
_cell.angle_alpha   90.00
_cell.angle_beta   90.00
_cell.angle_gamma   90.00
#
_symmetry.space_group_name_H-M   'P 1'
#
loop_
_entity.id
_entity.type
_entity.pdbx_description
1 polymer ?
#
loop_
_entity_poly.entity_id
_entity_poly.type
_entity_poly.pdbx_seq_one_letter_code
_entity_poly.pdbx_strand_id
1 'polypeptide(L)'
;MTEPLPSGLPALRVIERYLVAQLAEVYAKLEAAEDAANPRWWVQWRRTPPGAPWRGVLHRAGCWMPGTPDLRVADVRAVVAEHAGRIESCAACRARVP
;
A
#
# COMPACT_ATOMS: atom_id res chain seq x y z
N MET A 1 -15.02 11.73 30.87
CA MET A 1 -14.47 11.53 32.23
C MET A 1 -13.33 10.55 32.11
N THR A 2 -12.09 10.99 32.31
CA THR A 2 -10.93 10.11 32.24
C THR A 2 -10.71 9.52 33.62
N GLU A 3 -10.98 8.23 33.76
CA GLU A 3 -10.63 7.50 34.98
C GLU A 3 -9.09 7.58 35.16
N PRO A 4 -8.57 7.83 36.38
CA PRO A 4 -7.14 7.92 36.59
C PRO A 4 -6.47 6.58 36.27
N LEU A 5 -5.30 6.64 35.60
CA LEU A 5 -4.52 5.44 35.29
C LEU A 5 -4.04 4.77 36.58
N PRO A 6 -3.93 3.42 36.61
CA PRO A 6 -3.36 2.71 37.73
C PRO A 6 -1.89 3.10 37.94
N SER A 7 -1.45 3.22 39.19
CA SER A 7 -0.08 3.63 39.54
C SER A 7 0.93 2.48 39.55
N GLY A 8 0.47 1.22 39.49
CA GLY A 8 1.33 0.04 39.52
C GLY A 8 2.05 -0.20 38.19
N LEU A 9 3.37 -0.37 38.24
CA LEU A 9 4.20 -0.64 37.04
C LEU A 9 3.70 -1.83 36.20
N PRO A 10 3.31 -2.99 36.76
CA PRO A 10 2.78 -4.08 35.96
C PRO A 10 1.50 -3.70 35.19
N ALA A 11 0.59 -2.99 35.84
CA ALA A 11 -0.66 -2.53 35.22
C ALA A 11 -0.38 -1.53 34.10
N LEU A 12 0.53 -0.58 34.32
CA LEU A 12 0.95 0.38 33.31
C LEU A 12 1.58 -0.30 32.08
N ARG A 13 2.38 -1.36 32.27
CA ARG A 13 2.96 -2.15 31.15
C ARG A 13 1.90 -2.89 30.35
N VAL A 14 0.85 -3.39 30.99
CA VAL A 14 -0.28 -4.02 30.27
C VAL A 14 -1.02 -2.97 29.44
N ILE A 15 -1.31 -1.80 30.02
CA ILE A 15 -1.97 -0.70 29.33
C ILE A 15 -1.12 -0.20 28.14
N GLU A 16 0.18 -0.01 28.33
CA GLU A 16 1.11 0.36 27.25
C GLU A 16 1.00 -0.60 26.08
N ARG A 17 1.12 -1.91 26.32
CA ARG A 17 1.04 -2.92 25.25
C ARG A 17 -0.32 -2.92 24.56
N TYR A 18 -1.39 -2.79 25.32
CA TYR A 18 -2.74 -2.71 24.78
C TYR A 18 -2.90 -1.47 23.88
N LEU A 19 -2.49 -0.30 24.35
CA LEU A 19 -2.57 0.95 23.59
C LEU A 19 -1.70 0.91 22.33
N VAL A 20 -0.51 0.32 22.40
CA VAL A 20 0.36 0.11 21.22
C VAL A 20 -0.33 -0.80 20.20
N ALA A 21 -0.97 -1.88 20.64
CA ALA A 21 -1.72 -2.77 19.74
C ALA A 21 -2.93 -2.06 19.11
N GLN A 22 -3.69 -1.30 19.90
CA GLN A 22 -4.80 -0.50 19.39
C GLN A 22 -4.35 0.57 18.39
N LEU A 23 -3.23 1.25 18.68
CA LEU A 23 -2.66 2.24 17.78
C LEU A 23 -2.20 1.61 16.46
N ALA A 24 -1.61 0.42 16.50
CA ALA A 24 -1.25 -0.33 15.29
C ALA A 24 -2.49 -0.67 14.46
N GLU A 25 -3.61 -1.05 15.10
CA GLU A 25 -4.88 -1.31 14.41
C GLU A 25 -5.45 -0.03 13.77
N VAL A 26 -5.39 1.11 14.46
CA VAL A 26 -5.81 2.41 13.93
C VAL A 26 -4.98 2.79 12.71
N TYR A 27 -3.66 2.64 12.76
CA TYR A 27 -2.79 2.93 11.62
C TYR A 27 -3.08 2.02 10.42
N ALA A 28 -3.34 0.73 10.64
CA ALA A 28 -3.74 -0.17 9.56
C ALA A 28 -5.07 0.26 8.90
N LYS A 29 -6.04 0.73 9.70
CA LYS A 29 -7.31 1.25 9.17
C LYS A 29 -7.14 2.56 8.41
N LEU A 30 -6.26 3.44 8.87
CA LEU A 30 -5.92 4.68 8.17
C LEU A 30 -5.25 4.37 6.82
N GLU A 31 -4.26 3.48 6.80
CA GLU A 31 -3.60 3.07 5.55
C GLU A 31 -4.62 2.52 4.54
N ALA A 32 -5.52 1.65 4.97
CA ALA A 32 -6.58 1.11 4.10
C ALA A 32 -7.56 2.20 3.60
N ALA A 33 -7.91 3.17 4.45
CA ALA A 33 -8.78 4.27 4.07
C ALA A 33 -8.09 5.22 3.08
N GLU A 34 -6.81 5.54 3.30
CA GLU A 34 -6.00 6.36 2.41
C GLU A 34 -5.78 5.69 1.06
N ASP A 35 -5.50 4.39 1.05
CA ASP A 35 -5.39 3.55 -0.15
C ASP A 35 -6.67 3.58 -1.00
N ALA A 36 -7.84 3.60 -0.33
CA ALA A 36 -9.12 3.71 -1.01
C ALA A 36 -9.40 5.12 -1.53
N ALA A 37 -8.99 6.16 -0.79
CA ALA A 37 -9.32 7.55 -1.10
C ALA A 37 -8.41 8.16 -2.18
N ASN A 38 -7.12 7.83 -2.19
CA ASN A 38 -6.11 8.49 -3.02
C ASN A 38 -5.43 7.50 -3.96
N PRO A 39 -5.08 7.92 -5.19
CA PRO A 39 -4.24 7.09 -6.02
C PRO A 39 -2.85 6.98 -5.41
N ARG A 40 -2.36 5.75 -5.23
CA ARG A 40 -1.02 5.47 -4.70
C ARG A 40 -0.20 4.58 -5.61
N TRP A 41 -0.71 4.19 -6.77
CA TRP A 41 0.00 3.27 -7.67
C TRP A 41 0.13 3.89 -9.05
N TRP A 42 1.08 3.40 -9.84
CA TRP A 42 1.17 3.70 -11.26
C TRP A 42 1.86 2.55 -11.97
N VAL A 43 1.67 2.45 -13.28
CA VAL A 43 2.39 1.48 -14.12
C VAL A 43 3.42 2.19 -14.97
N GLN A 44 4.67 1.75 -14.86
CA GLN A 44 5.70 2.11 -15.84
C GLN A 44 5.62 1.11 -16.99
N TRP A 45 5.16 1.58 -18.14
CA TRP A 45 5.13 0.77 -19.35
C TRP A 45 6.46 0.80 -20.11
N ARG A 46 6.92 -0.37 -20.53
CA ARG A 46 8.16 -0.56 -21.30
C ARG A 46 7.82 -1.12 -22.67
N ARG A 47 8.41 -0.49 -23.69
CA ARG A 47 8.37 -1.01 -25.05
C ARG A 47 9.12 -2.34 -25.14
N THR A 48 8.52 -3.27 -25.85
CA THR A 48 9.11 -4.56 -26.23
C THR A 48 9.42 -4.55 -27.72
N PRO A 49 10.14 -5.55 -28.24
CA PRO A 49 10.44 -5.65 -29.67
C PRO A 49 9.16 -5.56 -30.54
N PRO A 50 9.27 -5.11 -31.80
CA PRO A 50 8.12 -5.04 -32.71
C PRO A 50 7.37 -6.38 -32.78
N GLY A 51 6.04 -6.32 -32.61
CA GLY A 51 5.17 -7.51 -32.58
C GLY A 51 5.02 -8.18 -31.21
N ALA A 52 5.80 -7.78 -30.19
CA ALA A 52 5.60 -8.25 -28.82
C ALA A 52 4.64 -7.34 -28.04
N PRO A 53 3.89 -7.89 -27.06
CA PRO A 53 3.05 -7.09 -26.18
C PRO A 53 3.92 -6.24 -25.24
N TRP A 54 3.44 -5.05 -24.87
CA TRP A 54 4.10 -4.18 -23.89
C TRP A 54 4.17 -4.87 -22.52
N ARG A 55 5.20 -4.53 -21.74
CA ARG A 55 5.35 -5.00 -20.35
C ARG A 55 5.27 -3.82 -19.39
N GLY A 56 4.60 -4.03 -18.26
CA GLY A 56 4.41 -3.03 -17.23
C GLY A 56 5.18 -3.38 -15.97
N VAL A 57 5.62 -2.37 -15.23
CA VAL A 57 6.11 -2.52 -13.86
C VAL A 57 5.18 -1.73 -12.95
N LEU A 58 4.58 -2.38 -11.96
CA LEU A 58 3.75 -1.75 -10.95
C LEU A 58 4.62 -1.06 -9.91
N HIS A 59 4.30 0.20 -9.64
CA HIS A 59 4.92 1.02 -8.62
C HIS A 59 3.89 1.50 -7.62
N ARG A 60 4.38 2.02 -6.49
CA ARG A 60 3.55 2.65 -5.45
C ARG A 60 4.18 3.93 -4.92
N ALA A 61 3.38 4.74 -4.25
CA ALA A 61 3.75 6.00 -3.62
C ALA A 61 5.03 5.83 -2.78
N GLY A 62 5.96 6.77 -2.95
CA GLY A 62 7.32 6.71 -2.39
C GLY A 62 8.37 6.07 -3.32
N CYS A 63 7.97 5.52 -4.47
CA CYS A 63 8.92 5.14 -5.53
C CYS A 63 9.31 6.35 -6.39
N TRP A 64 10.58 6.42 -6.78
CA TRP A 64 11.14 7.51 -7.60
C TRP A 64 11.01 7.29 -9.12
N MET A 65 10.55 6.10 -9.53
CA MET A 65 10.41 5.75 -10.94
C MET A 65 9.19 6.42 -11.57
N PRO A 66 9.30 7.08 -12.73
CA PRO A 66 8.16 7.73 -13.35
C PRO A 66 7.19 6.71 -13.97
N GLY A 67 5.91 7.05 -14.01
CA GLY A 67 4.91 6.36 -14.82
C GLY A 67 3.52 6.96 -14.66
N THR A 68 2.57 6.42 -15.41
CA THR A 68 1.20 6.94 -15.53
C THR A 68 0.27 5.81 -15.98
N PRO A 69 -1.05 5.93 -15.76
CA PRO A 69 -1.71 6.92 -14.91
C PRO A 69 -1.49 6.62 -13.42
N ASP A 70 -1.86 7.58 -12.58
CA ASP A 70 -2.03 7.37 -11.14
C ASP A 70 -3.30 6.55 -10.90
N LEU A 71 -3.17 5.43 -10.19
CA LEU A 71 -4.17 4.39 -10.00
C LEU A 71 -4.58 4.29 -8.54
N ARG A 72 -5.88 4.12 -8.31
CA ARG A 72 -6.45 3.69 -7.01
C ARG A 72 -6.52 2.16 -6.95
N VAL A 73 -6.83 1.62 -5.78
CA VAL A 73 -6.93 0.15 -5.54
C VAL A 73 -7.76 -0.56 -6.61
N ALA A 74 -8.96 -0.05 -6.92
CA ALA A 74 -9.84 -0.66 -7.91
C ALA A 74 -9.22 -0.67 -9.31
N ASP A 75 -8.56 0.42 -9.71
CA ASP A 75 -7.94 0.57 -11.03
C ASP A 75 -6.70 -0.32 -11.16
N VAL A 76 -5.90 -0.47 -10.09
CA VAL A 76 -4.75 -1.39 -10.09
C VAL A 76 -5.21 -2.82 -10.35
N ARG A 77 -6.26 -3.28 -9.65
CA ARG A 77 -6.81 -4.63 -9.83
C ARG A 77 -7.32 -4.83 -11.26
N ALA A 78 -8.04 -3.84 -11.80
CA ALA A 78 -8.54 -3.88 -13.16
C ALA A 78 -7.40 -3.96 -14.19
N VAL A 79 -6.41 -3.07 -14.10
CA VAL A 79 -5.26 -3.01 -15.02
C VAL A 79 -4.43 -4.29 -14.94
N VAL A 80 -4.17 -4.83 -13.74
CA VAL A 80 -3.43 -6.09 -13.60
C VAL A 80 -4.20 -7.27 -14.18
N ALA A 81 -5.52 -7.32 -14.01
CA ALA A 81 -6.35 -8.37 -14.60
C ALA A 81 -6.36 -8.28 -16.14
N GLU A 82 -6.51 -7.09 -16.71
CA GLU A 82 -6.48 -6.84 -18.16
C GLU A 82 -5.13 -7.26 -18.79
N HIS A 83 -4.04 -7.06 -18.05
CA HIS A 83 -2.68 -7.34 -18.51
C HIS A 83 -2.03 -8.55 -17.82
N ALA A 84 -2.83 -9.53 -17.41
CA ALA A 84 -2.39 -10.71 -16.66
C ALA A 84 -1.05 -11.29 -17.17
N GLY A 85 -0.07 -11.42 -16.26
CA GLY A 85 1.27 -11.95 -16.55
C GLY A 85 2.23 -11.00 -17.28
N ARG A 86 1.81 -9.77 -17.60
CA ARG A 86 2.64 -8.74 -18.26
C ARG A 86 3.02 -7.58 -17.37
N ILE A 87 2.41 -7.48 -16.18
CA ILE A 87 2.74 -6.49 -15.16
C ILE A 87 3.49 -7.19 -14.03
N GLU A 88 4.72 -6.76 -13.80
CA GLU A 88 5.56 -7.24 -12.70
C GLU A 88 5.66 -6.20 -11.57
N SER A 89 6.00 -6.64 -10.36
CA SER A 89 6.23 -5.73 -9.23
C SER A 89 7.59 -5.06 -9.32
N CYS A 90 7.66 -3.76 -9.07
CA CYS A 90 8.94 -3.07 -8.95
C CYS A 90 9.81 -3.65 -7.82
N ALA A 91 11.06 -4.02 -8.12
CA ALA A 91 11.98 -4.58 -7.12
C ALA A 91 12.38 -3.58 -6.01
N ALA A 92 12.37 -2.28 -6.31
CA ALA A 92 12.79 -1.23 -5.37
C ALA A 92 11.70 -0.90 -4.35
N CYS A 93 10.48 -0.56 -4.81
CA CYS A 93 9.38 -0.23 -3.90
C CYS A 93 8.53 -1.44 -3.50
N ARG A 94 8.80 -2.61 -4.09
CA ARG A 94 8.11 -3.90 -3.85
C ARG A 94 6.59 -3.76 -3.88
N ALA A 95 6.08 -2.96 -4.82
CA ALA A 95 4.66 -2.71 -4.94
C ALA A 95 3.91 -4.02 -5.17
N ARG A 96 2.88 -4.26 -4.36
CA ARG A 96 1.97 -5.40 -4.50
C ARG A 96 0.63 -4.89 -5.00
N VAL A 97 -0.09 -5.79 -5.67
CA VAL A 97 -1.49 -5.57 -5.99
C VAL A 97 -2.25 -5.56 -4.65
N PRO A 98 -2.94 -4.47 -4.31
CA PRO A 98 -3.75 -4.37 -3.08
C PRO A 98 -5.00 -5.24 -3.17
#